data_AF-A0A972TA67-F1
#
_entry.id   AF-A0A972TA67-F1
#
_cell.length_a   1.000
_cell.length_b   1.000
_cell.length_c   1.000
_cell.angle_alpha   90.00
_cell.angle_beta   90.00
_cell.angle_gamma   90.00
#
_symmetry.space_group_name_H-M   'P 1'
#
loop_
_entity.id
_entity.type
_entity.pdbx_description
1 polymer ?
#
loop_
_entity_poly.entity_id
_entity_poly.type
_entity_poly.pdbx_seq_one_letter_code
_entity_poly.pdbx_strand_id
1 'polypeptide(L)'
;MNTMQRANLILKDLKNFTAFLGNLWGGFAVFSIIFPFVNNLVRIIPLRLAKDNGVLLWFTPELFTAIATLISLSIILAIYRSRNGFILQANLDRLHNLSWKSFGLGVTLLLVYLTFYFFLRSNITLEIQAQTPDSRRLLVEAVLLFLYSGSFAMITRGFALLATGEYLSR
;
A
#
# COMPACT_ATOMS: atom_id res chain seq x y z
N MET A 1 -23.32 20.69 21.19
CA MET A 1 -22.43 21.23 20.13
C MET A 1 -23.28 21.64 18.96
N ASN A 2 -23.30 22.92 18.58
CA ASN A 2 -24.23 23.40 17.55
C ASN A 2 -23.72 23.01 16.14
N THR A 3 -24.62 22.89 15.15
CA THR A 3 -24.28 22.43 13.78
C THR A 3 -23.15 23.23 13.14
N MET A 4 -23.11 24.55 13.36
CA MET A 4 -22.03 25.42 12.89
C MET A 4 -20.66 25.13 13.52
N GLN A 5 -20.61 24.76 14.81
CA GLN A 5 -19.34 24.38 15.46
C GLN A 5 -18.81 23.07 14.88
N ARG A 6 -19.69 22.10 14.62
CA ARG A 6 -19.30 20.82 14.00
C ARG A 6 -18.76 21.01 12.58
N ALA A 7 -19.42 21.86 11.78
CA ALA A 7 -18.97 22.18 10.44
C ALA A 7 -17.58 22.84 10.44
N ASN A 8 -17.34 23.81 11.32
CA ASN A 8 -16.04 24.47 11.44
C ASN A 8 -14.91 23.52 11.87
N LEU A 9 -15.20 22.54 12.74
CA LEU A 9 -14.23 21.52 13.12
C LEU A 9 -13.88 20.60 11.95
N ILE A 10 -14.88 20.15 11.18
CA ILE A 10 -14.66 19.31 9.99
C ILE A 10 -13.82 20.06 8.94
N LEU A 11 -14.15 21.32 8.66
CA LEU A 11 -13.40 22.15 7.71
C LEU A 11 -11.96 22.35 8.16
N LYS A 12 -11.74 22.56 9.46
CA LYS A 12 -10.39 22.67 10.03
C LYS A 12 -9.61 21.37 9.88
N ASP A 13 -10.22 20.22 10.17
CA ASP A 13 -9.58 18.92 10.02
C ASP A 13 -9.26 18.58 8.57
N LEU A 14 -10.12 18.96 7.63
CA LEU A 14 -9.88 18.80 6.20
C LEU A 14 -8.73 19.70 5.71
N LYS A 15 -8.69 20.96 6.17
CA LYS A 15 -7.58 21.88 5.87
C LYS A 15 -6.24 21.35 6.42
N ASN A 16 -6.25 20.80 7.62
CA ASN A 16 -5.06 20.19 8.21
C ASN A 16 -4.63 18.93 7.45
N PHE A 17 -5.59 18.13 6.98
CA PHE A 17 -5.30 16.91 6.22
C PHE A 17 -4.71 17.24 4.85
N THR A 18 -5.25 18.24 4.16
CA THR A 18 -4.71 18.70 2.88
C THR A 18 -3.33 19.32 3.04
N ALA A 19 -3.07 20.06 4.11
CA ALA A 19 -1.72 20.56 4.43
C ALA A 19 -0.73 19.42 4.71
N PHE A 20 -1.15 18.38 5.41
CA PHE A 20 -0.37 17.16 5.63
C PHE A 20 -0.03 16.45 4.30
N LEU A 21 -1.00 16.34 3.38
CA LEU A 21 -0.77 15.75 2.06
C LEU A 21 0.04 16.65 1.12
N GLY A 22 0.01 17.97 1.32
CA GLY A 22 0.66 18.95 0.48
C GLY A 22 2.18 19.07 0.65
N ASN A 23 2.78 18.36 1.61
CA ASN A 23 4.23 18.26 1.71
C ASN A 23 4.79 17.16 0.78
N LEU A 24 6.10 17.17 0.56
CA LEU A 24 6.75 16.30 -0.43
C LEU A 24 6.46 14.81 -0.15
N TRP A 25 6.57 14.41 1.12
CA TRP A 25 6.33 13.02 1.54
C TRP A 25 4.85 12.64 1.51
N GLY A 26 3.95 13.58 1.79
CA GLY A 26 2.50 13.41 1.65
C GLY A 26 2.12 13.17 0.19
N GLY A 27 2.75 13.91 -0.73
CA GLY A 27 2.65 13.67 -2.17
C GLY A 27 3.10 12.25 -2.54
N PHE A 28 4.25 11.79 -2.05
CA PHE A 28 4.71 10.42 -2.30
C PHE A 28 3.78 9.35 -1.70
N ALA A 29 3.17 9.59 -0.55
CA ALA A 29 2.17 8.69 0.02
C ALA A 29 0.90 8.62 -0.85
N VAL A 30 0.47 9.73 -1.44
CA VAL A 30 -0.64 9.73 -2.41
C VAL A 30 -0.24 9.01 -3.69
N PHE A 31 0.96 9.26 -4.22
CA PHE A 31 1.46 8.57 -5.40
C PHE A 31 1.55 7.06 -5.20
N SER A 32 1.90 6.59 -4.00
CA SER A 32 1.95 5.15 -3.72
C SER A 32 0.57 4.48 -3.68
N ILE A 33 -0.51 5.23 -3.40
CA ILE A 33 -1.90 4.73 -3.57
C ILE A 33 -2.27 4.60 -5.05
N ILE A 34 -1.79 5.52 -5.89
CA ILE A 34 -2.08 5.53 -7.33
C ILE A 34 -1.20 4.50 -8.06
N PHE A 35 -0.03 4.17 -7.53
CA PHE A 35 0.92 3.27 -8.18
C PHE A 35 0.34 1.89 -8.54
N PRO A 36 -0.43 1.19 -7.69
CA PRO A 36 -1.12 -0.04 -8.09
C PRO A 36 -1.98 0.12 -9.37
N PHE A 37 -2.67 1.25 -9.54
CA PHE A 37 -3.45 1.52 -10.75
C PHE A 37 -2.55 1.76 -11.96
N VAL A 38 -1.49 2.55 -11.80
CA VAL A 38 -0.49 2.77 -12.86
C VAL A 38 0.16 1.45 -13.25
N ASN A 39 0.41 0.57 -12.28
CA ASN A 39 0.94 -0.75 -12.53
C ASN A 39 0.01 -1.61 -13.38
N ASN A 40 -1.31 -1.51 -13.21
CA ASN A 40 -2.24 -2.23 -14.08
C ASN A 40 -2.15 -1.76 -15.55
N LEU A 41 -1.85 -0.48 -15.77
CA LEU A 41 -1.68 0.10 -17.11
C LEU A 41 -0.31 -0.21 -17.73
N VAL A 42 0.77 0.03 -16.99
CA VAL A 42 2.16 -0.03 -17.49
C VAL A 42 2.77 -1.43 -17.30
N ARG A 43 2.21 -2.25 -16.41
CA ARG A 43 2.60 -3.65 -16.14
C ARG A 43 4.05 -3.81 -15.71
N ILE A 44 4.55 -2.89 -14.89
CA ILE A 44 5.93 -2.87 -14.36
C ILE A 44 6.15 -4.06 -13.42
N ILE A 45 5.23 -4.25 -12.46
CA ILE A 45 5.18 -5.38 -11.54
C ILE A 45 4.25 -6.42 -12.16
N PRO A 46 4.74 -7.65 -12.39
CA PRO A 46 4.00 -8.64 -13.13
C PRO A 46 2.79 -9.12 -12.31
N LEU A 47 1.60 -8.81 -12.81
CA LEU A 47 0.33 -9.18 -12.19
C LEU A 47 -0.63 -9.57 -13.33
N ARG A 48 -0.63 -10.86 -13.68
CA ARG A 48 -1.30 -11.36 -14.90
C ARG A 48 -2.05 -12.65 -14.62
N LEU A 49 -3.17 -12.81 -15.30
CA LEU A 49 -3.93 -14.05 -15.34
C LEU A 49 -3.15 -15.13 -16.08
N ALA A 50 -3.41 -16.38 -15.73
CA ALA A 50 -2.70 -17.52 -16.28
C ALA A 50 -2.89 -17.63 -17.81
N LYS A 51 -4.08 -17.29 -18.31
CA LYS A 51 -4.39 -17.18 -19.74
C LYS A 51 -3.51 -16.18 -20.51
N ASP A 52 -2.93 -15.19 -19.82
CA ASP A 52 -2.11 -14.11 -20.37
C ASP A 52 -0.61 -14.30 -20.01
N ASN A 53 -0.15 -15.55 -19.94
CA ASN A 53 1.20 -15.94 -19.48
C ASN A 53 1.53 -15.50 -18.04
N GLY A 54 0.52 -15.44 -17.18
CA GLY A 54 0.65 -15.12 -15.75
C GLY A 54 0.51 -16.33 -14.83
N VAL A 55 0.33 -16.05 -13.54
CA VAL A 55 0.22 -17.10 -12.49
C VAL A 55 -1.17 -17.18 -11.86
N LEU A 56 -1.98 -16.12 -11.99
CA LEU A 56 -3.27 -15.98 -11.30
C LEU A 56 -4.39 -16.76 -12.00
N LEU A 57 -5.15 -17.54 -11.26
CA LEU A 57 -6.35 -18.25 -11.70
C LEU A 57 -7.61 -17.80 -10.95
N TRP A 58 -7.51 -17.60 -9.63
CA TRP A 58 -8.65 -17.31 -8.76
C TRP A 58 -8.93 -15.82 -8.61
N PHE A 59 -7.88 -15.04 -8.37
CA PHE A 59 -7.98 -13.62 -8.13
C PHE A 59 -7.62 -12.83 -9.38
N THR A 60 -8.38 -11.78 -9.64
CA THR A 60 -8.12 -10.88 -10.76
C THR A 60 -7.02 -9.86 -10.40
N PRO A 61 -6.22 -9.39 -11.36
CA PRO A 61 -5.28 -8.28 -11.15
C PRO A 61 -5.95 -7.02 -10.56
N GLU A 62 -7.20 -6.76 -10.92
CA GLU A 62 -8.00 -5.66 -10.42
C GLU A 62 -8.28 -5.79 -8.92
N LEU A 63 -8.51 -7.02 -8.43
CA LEU A 63 -8.73 -7.27 -7.00
C LEU A 63 -7.47 -6.95 -6.19
N PHE A 64 -6.30 -7.37 -6.67
CA PHE A 64 -5.01 -7.03 -6.07
C PHE A 64 -4.80 -5.52 -6.00
N THR A 65 -5.12 -4.84 -7.09
CA THR A 65 -5.02 -3.38 -7.18
C THR A 65 -5.96 -2.70 -6.19
N ALA A 66 -7.23 -3.11 -6.15
CA ALA A 66 -8.22 -2.54 -5.25
C ALA A 66 -7.85 -2.72 -3.77
N ILE A 67 -7.40 -3.92 -3.39
CA ILE A 67 -7.00 -4.21 -2.00
C ILE A 67 -5.75 -3.41 -1.61
N ALA A 68 -4.73 -3.37 -2.46
CA ALA A 68 -3.52 -2.58 -2.21
C ALA A 68 -3.84 -1.09 -2.02
N THR A 69 -4.72 -0.54 -2.87
CA THR A 69 -5.21 0.84 -2.78
C THR A 69 -5.96 1.09 -1.47
N LEU A 70 -6.94 0.25 -1.13
CA LEU A 70 -7.79 0.41 0.06
C LEU A 70 -6.96 0.35 1.35
N ILE A 71 -6.01 -0.59 1.43
CA ILE A 71 -5.10 -0.70 2.57
C ILE A 71 -4.20 0.54 2.66
N SER A 72 -3.61 0.97 1.54
CA SER A 72 -2.72 2.13 1.50
C SER A 72 -3.45 3.42 1.91
N LEU A 73 -4.68 3.62 1.43
CA LEU A 73 -5.53 4.74 1.82
C LEU A 73 -5.86 4.70 3.32
N SER A 74 -6.24 3.53 3.83
CA SER A 74 -6.54 3.34 5.25
C SER A 74 -5.34 3.66 6.13
N ILE A 75 -4.12 3.33 5.68
CA ILE A 75 -2.87 3.64 6.37
C ILE A 75 -2.61 5.13 6.45
N ILE A 76 -2.78 5.88 5.36
CA ILE A 76 -2.62 7.34 5.38
C ILE A 76 -3.58 7.97 6.40
N LEU A 77 -4.85 7.57 6.37
CA LEU A 77 -5.86 8.08 7.31
C LEU A 77 -5.53 7.72 8.75
N ALA A 78 -5.10 6.49 9.02
CA ALA A 78 -4.72 6.04 10.36
C ALA A 78 -3.50 6.81 10.90
N ILE A 79 -2.48 7.02 10.07
CA ILE A 79 -1.27 7.78 10.46
C ILE A 79 -1.63 9.24 10.72
N TYR A 80 -2.40 9.86 9.82
CA TYR A 80 -2.87 11.22 10.04
C TYR A 80 -3.69 11.37 11.32
N ARG A 81 -4.57 10.42 11.64
CA ARG A 81 -5.37 10.44 12.87
C ARG A 81 -4.51 10.29 14.13
N SER A 82 -3.44 9.50 14.06
CA SER A 82 -2.52 9.28 15.18
C SER A 82 -1.47 10.38 15.36
N ARG A 83 -1.40 11.37 14.45
CA ARG A 83 -0.40 12.45 14.46
C ARG A 83 -0.24 13.16 15.81
N ASN A 84 -1.34 13.44 16.49
CA ASN A 84 -1.33 14.16 17.77
C ASN A 84 -0.60 13.37 18.87
N GLY A 85 -0.62 12.04 18.82
CA GLY A 85 0.12 11.19 19.75
C GLY A 85 1.64 11.30 19.56
N PHE A 86 2.11 11.57 18.34
CA PHE A 86 3.54 11.77 18.06
C PHE A 86 4.04 13.14 18.53
N ILE A 87 3.19 14.17 18.46
CA ILE A 87 3.48 15.52 18.99
C ILE A 87 3.75 15.45 20.50
N LEU A 88 2.85 14.79 21.24
CA LEU A 88 2.92 14.66 22.70
C LEU A 88 4.20 13.95 23.18
N GLN A 89 4.83 13.15 22.33
CA GLN A 89 6.04 12.39 22.68
C GLN A 89 7.33 13.00 22.10
N ALA A 90 7.26 14.13 21.38
CA ALA A 90 8.40 14.83 20.75
C ALA A 90 9.39 13.91 20.00
N ASN A 91 8.90 12.82 19.40
CA ASN A 91 9.74 11.69 19.00
C ASN A 91 9.97 11.64 17.48
N LEU A 92 10.52 12.72 16.93
CA LEU A 92 10.78 12.84 15.48
C LEU A 92 11.77 11.79 14.98
N ASP A 93 12.81 11.48 15.75
CA ASP A 93 13.79 10.44 15.41
C ASP A 93 13.15 9.06 15.32
N ARG A 94 12.19 8.77 16.20
CA ARG A 94 11.42 7.53 16.16
C ARG A 94 10.53 7.47 14.92
N LEU A 95 9.91 8.57 14.51
CA LEU A 95 9.13 8.62 13.26
C LEU A 95 10.02 8.33 12.04
N HIS A 96 11.20 8.93 11.98
CA HIS A 96 12.17 8.70 10.90
C HIS A 96 12.63 7.25 10.86
N ASN A 97 13.01 6.67 12.00
CA ASN A 97 13.41 5.26 12.08
C ASN A 97 12.27 4.29 11.73
N LEU A 98 11.04 4.57 12.16
CA LEU A 98 9.87 3.77 11.81
C LEU A 98 9.54 3.88 10.32
N SER A 99 9.75 5.06 9.73
CA SER A 99 9.59 5.24 8.28
C SER A 99 10.57 4.37 7.52
N TRP A 100 11.87 4.47 7.80
CA TRP A 100 12.89 3.67 7.12
C TRP A 100 12.67 2.17 7.26
N LYS A 101 12.29 1.72 8.47
CA LYS A 101 11.92 0.32 8.69
C LYS A 101 10.70 -0.10 7.86
N SER A 102 9.68 0.75 7.78
CA SER A 102 8.47 0.47 6.98
C SER A 102 8.80 0.44 5.50
N PHE A 103 9.60 1.39 5.00
CA PHE A 103 10.03 1.44 3.61
C PHE A 103 10.87 0.21 3.24
N GLY A 104 11.90 -0.11 4.05
CA GLY A 104 12.74 -1.29 3.85
C GLY A 104 11.93 -2.59 3.87
N LEU A 105 10.98 -2.73 4.81
CA LEU A 105 10.10 -3.90 4.87
C LEU A 105 9.18 -3.97 3.63
N GLY A 106 8.66 -2.83 3.16
CA GLY A 106 7.85 -2.78 1.94
C GLY A 106 8.62 -3.22 0.69
N VAL A 107 9.87 -2.75 0.52
CA VAL A 107 10.75 -3.19 -0.56
C VAL A 107 11.05 -4.70 -0.44
N THR A 108 11.36 -5.18 0.76
CA THR A 108 11.59 -6.62 1.00
C THR A 108 10.36 -7.45 0.63
N LEU A 109 9.15 -7.04 1.02
CA LEU A 109 7.92 -7.73 0.64
C LEU A 109 7.73 -7.77 -0.87
N LEU A 110 8.06 -6.70 -1.58
CA LEU A 110 7.99 -6.66 -3.04
C LEU A 110 9.00 -7.61 -3.68
N LEU A 111 10.24 -7.69 -3.16
CA LEU A 111 11.25 -8.63 -3.65
C LEU A 111 10.84 -10.09 -3.41
N VAL A 112 10.24 -10.38 -2.25
CA VAL A 112 9.69 -11.70 -1.94
C VAL A 112 8.53 -12.01 -2.88
N TYR A 113 7.61 -11.07 -3.11
CA TYR A 113 6.54 -11.20 -4.10
C TYR A 113 7.08 -11.57 -5.48
N LEU A 114 8.07 -10.82 -5.99
CA LEU A 114 8.65 -11.05 -7.31
C LEU A 114 9.32 -12.42 -7.39
N THR A 115 10.10 -12.79 -6.37
CA THR A 115 10.75 -14.10 -6.29
C THR A 115 9.72 -15.23 -6.36
N PHE A 116 8.66 -15.15 -5.54
CA PHE A 116 7.57 -16.14 -5.56
C PHE A 116 6.84 -16.15 -6.90
N TYR A 117 6.54 -14.99 -7.47
CA TYR A 117 5.85 -14.88 -8.76
C TYR A 117 6.63 -15.57 -9.88
N PHE A 118 7.92 -15.25 -10.01
CA PHE A 118 8.76 -15.85 -11.06
C PHE A 118 9.04 -17.32 -10.81
N PHE A 119 9.20 -17.74 -9.56
CA PHE A 119 9.31 -19.15 -9.20
C PHE A 119 8.06 -19.93 -9.58
N LEU A 120 6.86 -19.41 -9.28
CA LEU A 120 5.61 -20.05 -9.70
C LEU A 120 5.51 -20.08 -11.22
N ARG A 121 5.84 -18.98 -11.90
CA ARG A 121 5.82 -18.90 -13.35
C ARG A 121 6.75 -19.92 -14.03
N SER A 122 7.94 -20.15 -13.48
CA SER A 122 8.88 -21.13 -14.05
C SER A 122 8.46 -22.59 -13.82
N ASN A 123 7.71 -22.86 -12.76
CA ASN A 123 7.30 -24.21 -12.38
C ASN A 123 5.89 -24.61 -12.88
N ILE A 124 5.11 -23.67 -13.39
CA ILE A 124 3.80 -23.95 -13.98
C ILE A 124 3.98 -24.25 -15.49
N THR A 125 3.81 -25.51 -15.89
CA THR A 125 3.68 -25.87 -17.31
C THR A 125 2.28 -25.48 -17.84
N LEU A 126 2.17 -25.20 -19.14
CA LEU A 126 0.91 -24.85 -19.83
C LEU A 126 -0.21 -25.89 -19.60
N GLU A 127 0.12 -27.16 -19.37
CA GLU A 127 -0.84 -28.23 -19.06
C GLU A 127 -1.43 -28.11 -17.63
N ILE A 128 -0.65 -27.67 -16.65
CA ILE A 128 -1.10 -27.42 -15.25
C ILE A 128 -1.97 -26.14 -15.18
N GLN A 129 -1.79 -25.23 -16.14
CA GLN A 129 -2.65 -24.06 -16.30
C GLN A 129 -4.08 -24.40 -16.74
N ALA A 130 -4.27 -25.54 -17.42
CA ALA A 130 -5.54 -25.96 -17.99
C ALA A 130 -6.39 -26.84 -17.06
N GLN A 131 -5.85 -27.34 -15.94
CA GLN A 131 -6.58 -28.22 -15.03
C GLN A 131 -7.10 -27.51 -13.77
N THR A 132 -8.23 -28.03 -13.31
CA THR A 132 -9.20 -27.55 -12.30
C THR A 132 -8.68 -26.65 -11.16
N PRO A 133 -9.51 -25.69 -10.69
CA PRO A 133 -9.17 -24.82 -9.57
C PRO A 133 -8.85 -25.62 -8.29
N ASP A 134 -7.55 -25.74 -7.98
CA ASP A 134 -7.07 -26.37 -6.74
C ASP A 134 -7.11 -25.35 -5.58
N SER A 135 -7.58 -25.78 -4.41
CA SER A 135 -7.60 -25.00 -3.17
C SER A 135 -6.18 -24.61 -2.71
N ARG A 136 -5.16 -25.41 -3.05
CA ARG A 136 -3.76 -25.05 -2.80
C ARG A 136 -3.35 -23.80 -3.57
N ARG A 137 -3.86 -23.62 -4.80
CA ARG A 137 -3.54 -22.47 -5.65
C ARG A 137 -4.21 -21.20 -5.17
N LEU A 138 -5.42 -21.30 -4.60
CA LEU A 138 -6.07 -20.18 -3.91
C LEU A 138 -5.20 -19.67 -2.75
N LEU A 139 -4.63 -20.57 -1.94
CA LEU A 139 -3.75 -20.19 -0.84
C LEU A 139 -2.49 -19.47 -1.34
N VAL A 140 -1.86 -19.99 -2.40
CA VAL A 140 -0.70 -19.35 -3.03
C VAL A 140 -1.03 -17.95 -3.55
N GLU A 141 -2.17 -17.78 -4.23
CA GLU A 141 -2.61 -16.47 -4.70
C GLU A 141 -2.96 -15.52 -3.55
N ALA A 142 -3.49 -16.02 -2.44
CA ALA A 142 -3.73 -15.22 -1.23
C ALA A 142 -2.42 -14.74 -0.60
N VAL A 143 -1.37 -15.57 -0.58
CA VAL A 143 -0.03 -15.16 -0.15
C VAL A 143 0.54 -14.10 -1.08
N LEU A 144 0.42 -14.27 -2.40
CA LEU A 144 0.84 -13.24 -3.36
C LEU A 144 0.08 -11.93 -3.15
N LEU A 145 -1.22 -11.98 -2.92
CA LEU A 145 -2.06 -10.82 -2.62
C LEU A 145 -1.59 -10.10 -1.36
N PHE A 146 -1.29 -10.85 -0.31
CA PHE A 146 -0.77 -10.32 0.94
C PHE A 146 0.58 -9.64 0.74
N LEU A 147 1.53 -10.29 0.04
CA LEU A 147 2.85 -9.72 -0.22
C LEU A 147 2.77 -8.46 -1.09
N TYR A 148 1.97 -8.51 -2.16
CA TYR A 148 1.76 -7.38 -3.06
C TYR A 148 1.15 -6.19 -2.30
N SER A 149 0.00 -6.40 -1.66
CA SER A 149 -0.71 -5.34 -0.95
C SER A 149 0.08 -4.83 0.26
N GLY A 150 0.76 -5.74 0.97
CA GLY A 150 1.63 -5.44 2.10
C GLY A 150 2.83 -4.57 1.71
N SER A 151 3.42 -4.80 0.52
CA SER A 151 4.52 -3.97 0.03
C SER A 151 4.09 -2.51 -0.14
N PHE A 152 2.98 -2.26 -0.85
CA PHE A 152 2.42 -0.92 -1.04
C PHE A 152 1.99 -0.28 0.26
N ALA A 153 1.34 -1.05 1.13
CA ALA A 153 0.94 -0.61 2.46
C ALA A 153 2.13 -0.08 3.27
N MET A 154 3.25 -0.80 3.27
CA MET A 154 4.42 -0.46 4.06
C MET A 154 5.24 0.68 3.46
N ILE A 155 5.32 0.76 2.12
CA ILE A 155 5.90 1.91 1.42
C ILE A 155 5.08 3.17 1.71
N THR A 156 3.75 3.10 1.55
CA THR A 156 2.82 4.20 1.86
C THR A 156 2.93 4.63 3.31
N ARG A 157 3.03 3.68 4.24
CA ARG A 157 3.27 3.94 5.66
C ARG A 157 4.57 4.71 5.88
N GLY A 158 5.66 4.31 5.22
CA GLY A 158 6.94 5.01 5.31
C GLY A 158 6.82 6.48 4.91
N PHE A 159 6.21 6.76 3.76
CA PHE A 159 6.00 8.13 3.28
C PHE A 159 5.05 8.92 4.18
N ALA A 160 3.94 8.34 4.64
CA ALA A 160 3.01 9.03 5.53
C ALA A 160 3.62 9.34 6.92
N LEU A 161 4.53 8.50 7.43
CA LEU A 161 5.27 8.80 8.65
C LEU A 161 6.27 9.95 8.46
N LEU A 162 6.96 10.02 7.31
CA LEU A 162 7.82 11.16 6.98
C LEU A 162 7.02 12.44 6.78
N ALA A 163 5.87 12.34 6.12
CA ALA A 163 4.94 13.45 5.95
C ALA A 163 4.46 13.97 7.31
N THR A 164 4.29 13.08 8.29
CA THR A 164 3.96 13.47 9.67
C THR A 164 5.13 14.21 10.29
N GLY A 165 6.35 13.67 10.19
CA GLY A 165 7.56 14.34 10.70
C GLY A 165 7.75 15.75 10.14
N GLU A 166 7.59 15.92 8.83
CA GLU A 166 7.72 17.23 8.16
C GLU A 166 6.55 18.16 8.49
N TYR A 167 5.32 17.64 8.59
CA TYR A 167 4.17 18.44 8.97
C TYR A 167 4.28 18.97 10.41
N LEU A 168 4.93 18.21 11.30
CA LEU A 168 5.13 18.59 12.70
C LEU A 168 6.34 19.49 12.94
N SER A 169 7.32 19.50 12.03
CA SER A 169 8.50 20.36 12.13
C SER A 169 8.28 21.78 11.57
N ARG A 170 7.14 22.02 10.91
CA ARG A 170 6.69 23.33 10.42
C ARG A 170 5.80 24.01 11.47
#